data_AF-A0AAW3JMR3-F1
#
_entry.id   AF-A0AAW3JMR3-F1
#
_cell.length_a   1.000
_cell.length_b   1.000
_cell.length_c   1.000
_cell.angle_alpha   90.00
_cell.angle_beta   90.00
_cell.angle_gamma   90.00
#
_symmetry.space_group_name_H-M   'P 1'
#
loop_
_entity.id
_entity.type
_entity.pdbx_description
1 polymer ?
#
loop_
_entity_poly.entity_id
_entity_poly.type
_entity_poly.pdbx_seq_one_letter_code
_entity_poly.pdbx_strand_id
1 'polypeptide(L)'
;MEELTHQGKMTELENRIIVELSKKVVDNIARKYERIRKGVEGIMGGKVIETEAKKMYNRGISEGILLGEENGRSEGIIGAIGILKDLNMSESEIKKQIIKKFSLSEDAAAKYLKECSK
;
A
#
# COMPACT_ATOMS: atom_id res chain seq x y z
N MET A 1 -10.74 0.19 27.99
CA MET A 1 -10.47 1.48 27.29
C MET A 1 -10.38 1.31 25.76
N GLU A 2 -10.78 0.17 25.19
CA GLU A 2 -10.79 -0.06 23.73
C GLU A 2 -12.16 -0.51 23.18
N GLU A 3 -13.23 -0.47 23.98
CA GLU A 3 -14.57 -0.91 23.55
C GLU A 3 -15.58 0.23 23.31
N LEU A 4 -15.13 1.47 23.09
CA LEU A 4 -16.04 2.63 23.01
C LEU A 4 -15.81 3.60 21.82
N THR A 5 -15.38 3.15 20.64
CA THR A 5 -15.17 4.09 19.50
C THR A 5 -15.47 3.54 18.08
N HIS A 6 -16.52 2.73 17.89
CA HIS A 6 -16.97 2.34 16.53
C HIS A 6 -18.47 2.53 16.24
N GLN A 7 -19.18 3.35 17.00
CA GLN A 7 -20.50 3.84 16.58
C GLN A 7 -20.32 5.20 15.89
N GLY A 8 -20.42 5.22 14.55
CA GLY A 8 -20.36 6.45 13.75
C GLY A 8 -19.53 6.38 12.47
N LYS A 9 -18.96 5.22 12.10
CA LYS A 9 -18.28 5.07 10.80
C LYS A 9 -19.27 4.68 9.73
N MET A 10 -19.46 5.57 8.76
CA MET A 10 -20.24 5.32 7.55
C MET A 10 -19.53 4.28 6.68
N THR A 11 -20.27 3.27 6.21
CA THR A 11 -19.77 2.25 5.30
C THR A 11 -19.42 2.85 3.93
N GLU A 12 -18.62 2.14 3.13
CA GLU A 12 -18.28 2.59 1.78
C GLU A 12 -19.52 2.72 0.88
N LEU A 13 -20.46 1.78 1.00
CA LEU A 13 -21.72 1.81 0.25
C LEU A 13 -22.55 3.05 0.60
N GLU A 14 -22.70 3.35 1.89
CA GLU A 14 -23.43 4.54 2.35
C GLU A 14 -22.77 5.84 1.88
N ASN A 15 -21.44 5.93 1.95
CA ASN A 15 -20.70 7.07 1.41
C ASN A 15 -20.95 7.26 -0.09
N ARG A 16 -20.93 6.17 -0.87
CA ARG A 16 -21.15 6.21 -2.32
C ARG A 16 -22.58 6.63 -2.66
N ILE A 17 -23.56 6.12 -1.93
CA ILE A 17 -24.97 6.50 -2.07
C ILE A 17 -25.16 8.00 -1.76
N ILE A 18 -24.57 8.52 -0.68
CA ILE A 18 -24.67 9.94 -0.32
C ILE A 18 -24.06 10.83 -1.39
N VAL A 19 -22.89 10.47 -1.93
CA VAL A 19 -22.24 11.23 -3.01
C VAL A 19 -23.10 11.23 -4.27
N GLU A 20 -23.65 10.08 -4.67
CA GLU A 20 -24.49 9.98 -5.86
C GLU A 20 -25.78 10.79 -5.73
N LEU A 21 -26.47 10.68 -4.58
CA LEU A 21 -27.68 11.44 -4.31
C LEU A 21 -27.39 12.94 -4.25
N SER A 22 -26.29 13.35 -3.61
CA SER A 22 -25.87 14.75 -3.56
C SER A 22 -25.60 15.31 -4.96
N LYS A 23 -24.96 14.52 -5.84
CA LYS A 23 -24.76 14.92 -7.24
C LYS A 23 -26.10 15.12 -7.97
N LYS A 24 -27.04 14.19 -7.85
CA LYS A 24 -28.37 14.29 -8.45
C LYS A 24 -29.15 15.52 -7.95
N VAL A 25 -29.08 15.81 -6.65
CA VAL A 25 -29.73 16.99 -6.05
C VAL A 25 -29.13 18.28 -6.60
N VAL A 26 -27.80 18.39 -6.61
CA VAL A 26 -27.09 19.55 -7.16
C VAL A 26 -27.39 19.75 -8.64
N ASP A 27 -27.36 18.68 -9.44
CA ASP A 27 -27.68 18.73 -10.87
C ASP A 27 -29.10 19.25 -11.14
N ASN A 28 -30.06 18.87 -10.28
CA ASN A 28 -31.43 19.35 -10.38
C ASN A 28 -31.56 20.83 -9.96
N ILE A 29 -30.91 21.24 -8.87
CA ILE A 29 -30.92 22.63 -8.39
C ILE A 29 -30.25 23.56 -9.41
N ALA A 30 -29.08 23.18 -9.92
CA ALA A 30 -28.29 23.97 -10.85
C ALA A 30 -28.66 23.72 -12.32
N ARG A 31 -29.79 23.04 -12.60
CA ARG A 31 -30.15 22.58 -13.96
C ARG A 31 -30.18 23.68 -15.01
N LYS A 32 -30.57 24.90 -14.62
CA LYS A 32 -30.63 26.09 -15.50
C LYS A 32 -29.38 26.98 -15.42
N TYR A 33 -28.43 26.67 -14.54
CA TYR A 33 -27.27 27.50 -14.23
C TYR A 33 -25.99 26.75 -14.60
N GLU A 34 -25.69 26.65 -15.90
CA GLU A 34 -24.59 25.82 -16.40
C GLU A 34 -23.22 26.19 -15.81
N ARG A 35 -22.95 27.48 -15.59
CA ARG A 35 -21.72 27.94 -14.94
C ARG A 35 -21.60 27.47 -13.49
N ILE A 36 -22.71 27.47 -12.75
CA ILE A 36 -22.77 26.98 -11.36
C ILE A 36 -22.59 25.45 -11.36
N ARG A 37 -23.30 24.74 -12.24
CA ARG A 37 -23.18 23.28 -12.38
C ARG A 37 -21.73 22.84 -12.63
N LYS A 38 -21.04 23.47 -13.58
CA LYS A 38 -19.62 23.17 -13.87
C LYS A 38 -18.69 23.51 -12.69
N GLY A 39 -18.96 24.60 -11.98
CA GLY A 39 -18.20 24.98 -10.79
C GLY A 39 -18.33 23.95 -9.66
N VAL A 40 -19.55 23.51 -9.36
CA VAL A 40 -19.81 22.50 -8.33
C VAL A 40 -19.29 21.13 -8.75
N GLU A 41 -19.43 20.74 -10.01
CA GLU A 41 -18.85 19.50 -10.53
C GLU A 41 -17.32 19.47 -10.42
N GLY A 42 -16.63 20.59 -10.65
CA GLY A 42 -15.18 20.69 -10.43
C GLY A 42 -14.79 20.60 -8.95
N ILE A 43 -15.57 21.19 -8.05
CA ILE A 43 -15.33 21.15 -6.59
C ILE A 43 -15.60 19.73 -6.05
N MET A 44 -16.75 19.14 -6.42
CA MET A 44 -17.15 17.78 -6.08
C MET A 44 -16.37 16.72 -6.87
N GLY A 45 -15.70 17.04 -7.98
CA GLY A 45 -14.92 16.08 -8.77
C GLY A 45 -13.43 16.07 -8.44
N GLY A 46 -12.94 17.07 -7.69
CA GLY A 46 -11.51 17.24 -7.43
C GLY A 46 -11.19 17.69 -6.02
N LYS A 47 -11.56 18.93 -5.65
CA LYS A 47 -11.01 19.63 -4.46
C LYS A 47 -11.62 19.16 -3.12
N VAL A 48 -12.86 18.68 -3.12
CA VAL A 48 -13.54 18.15 -1.92
C VAL A 48 -13.61 16.61 -1.96
N ILE A 49 -13.55 16.01 -3.16
CA ILE A 49 -13.52 14.56 -3.40
C ILE A 49 -12.08 14.09 -3.68
N GLU A 50 -11.16 14.45 -2.80
CA GLU A 50 -10.16 13.45 -2.42
C GLU A 50 -10.89 12.45 -1.50
N THR A 51 -11.72 11.61 -2.12
CA THR A 51 -12.59 10.67 -1.42
C THR A 51 -11.75 9.75 -0.54
N GLU A 52 -12.36 9.24 0.53
CA GLU A 52 -11.78 8.11 1.27
C GLU A 52 -11.35 6.99 0.32
N ALA A 53 -12.08 6.76 -0.78
CA ALA A 53 -11.65 5.85 -1.84
C ALA A 53 -10.30 6.21 -2.48
N LYS A 54 -10.02 7.49 -2.79
CA LYS A 54 -8.73 7.92 -3.34
C LYS A 54 -7.61 7.85 -2.31
N LYS A 55 -7.90 8.13 -1.04
CA LYS A 55 -6.94 7.92 0.06
C LYS A 55 -6.60 6.46 0.24
N MET A 56 -7.61 5.57 0.26
CA MET A 56 -7.41 4.12 0.34
C MET A 56 -6.69 3.58 -0.89
N TYR A 57 -7.00 4.08 -2.09
CA TYR A 57 -6.28 3.74 -3.31
C TYR A 57 -4.80 4.12 -3.21
N ASN A 58 -4.49 5.38 -2.87
CA ASN A 58 -3.11 5.83 -2.72
C ASN A 58 -2.38 5.06 -1.62
N ARG A 59 -3.05 4.79 -0.50
CA ARG A 59 -2.50 3.97 0.58
C ARG A 59 -2.20 2.55 0.12
N GLY A 60 -3.13 1.92 -0.60
CA GLY A 60 -2.94 0.57 -1.15
C GLY A 60 -1.79 0.52 -2.16
N ILE A 61 -1.63 1.55 -3.00
CA ILE A 61 -0.47 1.68 -3.89
C ILE A 61 0.83 1.79 -3.09
N SER A 62 0.88 2.66 -2.07
CA SER A 62 2.08 2.82 -1.23
C SER A 62 2.43 1.55 -0.46
N GLU A 63 1.45 0.90 0.17
CA GLU A 63 1.64 -0.37 0.89
C GLU A 63 2.07 -1.49 -0.08
N GLY A 64 1.46 -1.56 -1.27
CA GLY A 64 1.82 -2.54 -2.29
C GLY A 64 3.24 -2.37 -2.83
N ILE A 65 3.70 -1.13 -3.04
CA ILE A 65 5.09 -0.85 -3.43
C ILE A 65 6.05 -1.29 -2.32
N LEU A 66 5.79 -0.90 -1.07
CA LEU A 66 6.64 -1.26 0.07
C LEU A 66 6.74 -2.78 0.25
N LEU A 67 5.61 -3.48 0.20
CA LEU A 67 5.58 -4.93 0.29
C LEU A 67 6.30 -5.59 -0.88
N GLY A 68 6.14 -5.05 -2.10
CA GLY A 68 6.84 -5.52 -3.29
C GLY A 68 8.36 -5.35 -3.20
N GLU A 69 8.83 -4.21 -2.69
CA GLU A 69 10.26 -3.95 -2.47
C GLU A 69 10.85 -4.87 -1.39
N GLU A 70 10.12 -5.09 -0.29
CA GLU A 70 10.56 -5.99 0.79
C GLU A 70 10.61 -7.45 0.32
N ASN A 71 9.56 -7.91 -0.38
CA ASN A 71 9.52 -9.27 -0.94
C ASN A 71 10.61 -9.45 -2.00
N GLY A 72 10.75 -8.53 -2.95
CA GLY A 72 11.78 -8.61 -4.00
C GLY A 72 13.20 -8.59 -3.45
N ARG A 73 13.45 -7.81 -2.39
CA ARG A 73 14.74 -7.82 -1.68
C ARG A 73 14.99 -9.17 -1.01
N SER A 74 13.97 -9.71 -0.35
CA SER A 74 14.06 -11.00 0.36
C SER A 74 14.31 -12.15 -0.62
N GLU A 75 13.54 -12.22 -1.70
CA GLU A 75 13.72 -13.21 -2.77
C GLU A 75 15.10 -13.09 -3.43
N GLY A 76 15.58 -11.86 -3.68
CA GLY A 76 16.91 -11.63 -4.21
C GLY A 76 18.04 -12.13 -3.29
N ILE A 77 17.89 -11.96 -1.98
CA ILE A 77 18.85 -12.48 -0.98
C ILE A 77 18.81 -14.01 -0.95
N ILE A 78 17.62 -14.61 -0.95
CA ILE A 78 17.44 -16.07 -0.95
C ILE A 78 18.03 -16.68 -2.22
N GLY A 79 17.75 -16.11 -3.39
CA GLY A 79 18.32 -16.55 -4.66
C GLY A 79 19.86 -16.46 -4.68
N ALA A 80 20.42 -15.37 -4.13
CA ALA A 80 21.87 -15.24 -3.98
C ALA A 80 22.44 -16.32 -3.05
N ILE A 81 21.79 -16.61 -1.92
CA ILE A 81 22.21 -17.69 -1.02
C ILE A 81 22.17 -19.04 -1.74
N GLY A 82 21.13 -19.33 -2.51
CA GLY A 82 21.01 -20.55 -3.31
C GLY A 82 22.18 -20.72 -4.27
N ILE A 83 22.49 -19.69 -5.06
CA ILE A 83 23.65 -19.71 -5.97
C ILE A 83 24.96 -19.94 -5.21
N LEU A 84 25.16 -19.28 -4.07
CA LEU A 84 26.39 -19.46 -3.28
C LEU A 84 26.50 -20.86 -2.67
N LYS A 85 25.37 -21.49 -2.30
CA LYS A 85 25.32 -22.89 -1.86
C LYS A 85 25.67 -23.84 -3.01
N ASP A 86 25.15 -23.60 -4.21
CA ASP A 86 25.44 -24.40 -5.42
C ASP A 86 26.93 -24.32 -5.83
N LEU A 87 27.61 -23.23 -5.47
CA LEU A 87 29.05 -23.04 -5.63
C LEU A 87 29.88 -23.70 -4.52
N ASN A 88 29.27 -24.52 -3.64
CA ASN A 88 29.91 -25.19 -2.50
C ASN A 88 30.61 -24.24 -1.51
N MET A 89 30.12 -23.00 -1.36
CA MET A 89 30.64 -22.09 -0.34
C MET A 89 30.17 -22.51 1.06
N SER A 90 31.01 -22.31 2.07
CA SER A 90 30.62 -22.58 3.46
C SER A 90 29.61 -21.55 3.96
N GLU A 91 28.72 -21.94 4.88
CA GLU A 91 27.71 -21.02 5.45
C GLU A 91 28.34 -19.76 6.08
N SER A 92 29.57 -19.88 6.62
CA SER A 92 30.33 -18.76 7.17
C SER A 92 30.73 -17.73 6.10
N GLU A 93 31.13 -18.20 4.92
CA GLU A 93 31.49 -17.33 3.80
C GLU A 93 30.26 -16.68 3.19
N ILE A 94 29.18 -17.45 3.03
CA ILE A 94 27.89 -16.94 2.55
C ILE A 94 27.38 -15.82 3.46
N LYS A 95 27.41 -16.04 4.79
CA LYS A 95 27.00 -15.03 5.78
C LYS A 95 27.78 -13.72 5.62
N LYS A 96 29.11 -13.79 5.46
CA LYS A 96 29.96 -12.60 5.26
C LYS A 96 29.64 -11.86 3.96
N GLN A 97 29.40 -12.59 2.87
CA GLN A 97 29.08 -12.00 1.57
C GLN A 97 27.73 -11.29 1.56
N ILE A 98 26.68 -11.90 2.12
CA ILE A 98 25.35 -11.28 2.17
C ILE A 98 25.31 -10.06 3.10
N ILE A 99 26.01 -10.09 4.24
CA ILE A 99 26.15 -8.93 5.14
C ILE A 99 26.80 -7.77 4.40
N LYS A 100 27.92 -8.03 3.70
CA LYS A 100 28.66 -7.00 2.95
C LYS A 100 27.87 -6.45 1.77
N LYS A 101 27.15 -7.30 1.03
CA LYS A 101 26.47 -6.92 -0.21
C LYS A 101 25.11 -6.24 0.03
N PHE A 102 24.37 -6.68 1.06
CA PHE A 102 23.02 -6.21 1.36
C PHE A 102 22.93 -5.35 2.62
N SER A 103 24.06 -5.01 3.23
CA SER A 103 24.15 -4.20 4.46
C SER A 103 23.25 -4.73 5.59
N LEU A 104 23.22 -6.06 5.74
CA LEU A 104 22.40 -6.75 6.74
C LEU A 104 23.10 -6.79 8.10
N SER A 105 22.33 -6.86 9.18
CA SER A 105 22.87 -7.23 10.49
C SER A 105 23.22 -8.72 10.54
N GLU A 106 24.07 -9.10 11.51
CA GLU A 106 24.42 -10.51 11.75
C GLU A 106 23.18 -11.38 11.99
N ASP A 107 22.21 -10.87 12.74
CA ASP A 107 20.97 -11.57 13.07
C ASP A 107 20.05 -11.72 11.86
N ALA A 108 19.95 -10.67 11.03
CA ALA A 108 19.15 -10.72 9.80
C ALA A 108 19.73 -11.74 8.81
N ALA A 109 21.05 -11.75 8.62
CA ALA A 109 21.74 -12.73 7.78
C ALA A 109 21.53 -14.16 8.28
N ALA A 110 21.57 -14.38 9.60
CA ALA A 110 21.29 -15.70 10.19
C ALA A 110 19.84 -16.16 9.96
N LYS A 111 18.87 -15.24 9.94
CA LYS A 111 17.47 -15.55 9.64
C LYS A 111 17.30 -16.07 8.21
N TYR A 112 17.86 -15.37 7.22
CA TYR A 112 17.80 -15.80 5.81
C TYR A 112 18.49 -17.15 5.58
N LEU A 113 19.62 -17.42 6.24
CA LEU A 113 20.30 -18.70 6.14
C LEU A 113 19.47 -19.85 6.72
N LYS A 114 18.81 -19.64 7.87
CA LYS A 114 17.90 -20.65 8.45
C LYS A 114 16.69 -20.93 7.55
N GLU A 115 16.17 -19.91 6.88
CA GLU A 115 15.04 -20.03 5.97
C GLU A 115 15.40 -20.85 4.72
N CYS A 116 16.63 -20.74 4.24
CA CYS A 116 17.16 -21.54 3.13
C CYS A 116 17.66 -22.94 3.53
N SER A 117 17.55 -23.33 4.80
CA SER A 117 18.00 -24.64 5.31
C SER A 117 16.83 -25.56 5.71
N LYS A 118 15.60 -25.18 5.36
CA LYS A 118 14.42 -26.06 5.31
C LYS A 118 14.26 -26.66 3.92
#